data_AF-A0A9P0G154-F1
#
_entry.id   AF-A0A9P0G154-F1
#
_cell.length_a   1.000
_cell.length_b   1.000
_cell.length_c   1.000
_cell.angle_alpha   90.00
_cell.angle_beta   90.00
_cell.angle_gamma   90.00
#
_symmetry.space_group_name_H-M   'P 1'
#
loop_
_entity.id
_entity.type
_entity.pdbx_description
1 polymer ?
#
loop_
_entity_poly.entity_id
_entity_poly.type
_entity_poly.pdbx_seq_one_letter_code
_entity_poly.pdbx_strand_id
1 'polypeptide(L)'
;MMMFKTPLSPSGHLPSSFRVLSALPLSLFSRRRVIHGFGRVDSFVNAMTRTRTMLIFSVLVMFVFQGCGSAKINHGNCPSSRYPKQKCTVHEVSVDVCRGGTQADPCKVRRGGKFTVNFSYTPGFRGDKMRSLPYWDGPGLSFPGLNPEACSHTQCPVLPNIKQNFTQTLSLASYFPPGRFPVAWRLWNEKNEQCCFFVHIKLI
;
A
#
# COMPACT_ATOMS: atom_id res chain seq x y z
N MET A 1 -32.46 -26.50 4.56
CA MET A 1 -31.53 -27.65 4.64
C MET A 1 -30.91 -27.86 3.27
N MET A 2 -29.73 -27.28 3.02
CA MET A 2 -28.91 -27.55 1.83
C MET A 2 -27.45 -27.46 2.26
N MET A 3 -26.70 -28.55 2.05
CA MET A 3 -25.26 -28.60 2.30
C MET A 3 -24.51 -28.16 1.04
N PHE A 4 -23.38 -27.46 1.20
CA PHE A 4 -22.35 -27.42 0.18
C PHE A 4 -21.03 -27.96 0.73
N LYS A 5 -20.37 -28.75 -0.11
CA LYS A 5 -19.33 -29.72 0.23
C LYS A 5 -17.97 -29.18 -0.21
N THR A 6 -16.96 -29.26 0.64
CA THR A 6 -15.57 -28.98 0.30
C THR A 6 -14.98 -30.01 -0.67
N PRO A 7 -13.97 -29.62 -1.47
CA PRO A 7 -12.93 -30.54 -1.90
C PRO A 7 -11.52 -30.12 -1.44
N LEU A 8 -10.60 -31.09 -1.48
CA LEU A 8 -9.26 -31.04 -0.90
C LEU A 8 -8.19 -30.39 -1.80
N SER A 9 -7.07 -30.02 -1.16
CA SER A 9 -5.76 -29.77 -1.76
C SER A 9 -5.02 -31.07 -2.11
N PRO A 10 -4.14 -31.08 -3.13
CA PRO A 10 -3.02 -32.01 -3.20
C PRO A 10 -1.63 -31.31 -3.21
N SER A 11 -0.65 -31.98 -2.61
CA SER A 11 0.75 -31.55 -2.50
C SER A 11 1.69 -32.37 -3.40
N GLY A 12 2.88 -31.83 -3.71
CA GLY A 12 4.00 -32.53 -4.37
C GLY A 12 4.08 -32.29 -5.89
N HIS A 13 5.24 -32.41 -6.55
CA HIS A 13 6.62 -32.68 -6.11
C HIS A 13 7.60 -32.05 -7.12
N LEU A 14 8.82 -31.71 -6.71
CA LEU A 14 9.93 -31.45 -7.65
C LEU A 14 10.44 -32.77 -8.24
N PRO A 15 11.04 -32.71 -9.44
CA PRO A 15 12.24 -33.50 -9.73
C PRO A 15 13.43 -32.62 -10.11
N SER A 16 14.63 -33.16 -9.94
CA SER A 16 15.90 -32.49 -10.23
C SER A 16 16.84 -33.38 -11.06
N SER A 17 17.62 -32.70 -11.92
CA SER A 17 19.01 -33.03 -12.33
C SER A 17 19.30 -33.92 -13.55
N PHE A 18 20.46 -33.59 -14.18
CA PHE A 18 21.34 -34.40 -15.08
C PHE A 18 20.78 -34.77 -16.49
N ARG A 19 21.53 -34.98 -17.61
CA ARG A 19 22.96 -35.00 -18.05
C ARG A 19 22.97 -35.04 -19.62
N VAL A 20 24.01 -34.83 -20.45
CA VAL A 20 25.33 -34.13 -20.47
C VAL A 20 25.97 -34.29 -21.90
N LEU A 21 27.09 -33.59 -22.24
CA LEU A 21 27.91 -33.71 -23.50
C LEU A 21 27.28 -33.11 -24.80
N SER A 22 27.98 -32.72 -25.89
CA SER A 22 29.42 -32.76 -26.26
C SER A 22 29.81 -31.84 -27.46
N ALA A 23 31.11 -31.49 -27.56
CA ALA A 23 31.94 -31.30 -28.77
C ALA A 23 31.82 -30.05 -29.72
N LEU A 24 32.83 -29.15 -29.58
CA LEU A 24 33.79 -28.64 -30.59
C LEU A 24 33.69 -29.09 -32.08
N PRO A 25 34.07 -28.22 -33.05
CA PRO A 25 35.50 -28.14 -33.45
C PRO A 25 36.07 -26.72 -33.74
N LEU A 26 37.41 -26.68 -33.90
CA LEU A 26 38.21 -25.49 -34.20
C LEU A 26 38.24 -25.12 -35.70
N SER A 27 38.51 -23.85 -36.00
CA SER A 27 39.23 -23.45 -37.23
C SER A 27 40.14 -22.25 -36.96
N LEU A 28 41.42 -22.37 -37.31
CA LEU A 28 42.40 -21.29 -37.21
C LEU A 28 42.15 -20.23 -38.28
N PHE A 29 42.51 -18.97 -38.01
CA PHE A 29 43.11 -18.13 -39.06
C PHE A 29 44.27 -17.30 -38.52
N SER A 30 45.28 -17.11 -39.37
CA SER A 30 46.59 -16.56 -39.04
C SER A 30 46.88 -15.34 -39.89
N ARG A 31 47.34 -14.23 -39.27
CA ARG A 31 48.52 -13.46 -39.75
C ARG A 31 48.94 -12.31 -38.80
N ARG A 32 50.24 -12.36 -38.47
CA ARG A 32 51.25 -11.30 -38.30
C ARG A 32 50.88 -9.89 -38.85
N ARG A 33 51.44 -8.75 -38.40
CA ARG A 33 52.42 -8.33 -37.33
C ARG A 33 52.67 -6.79 -37.53
N VAL A 34 53.38 -6.09 -36.61
CA VAL A 34 54.14 -4.79 -36.80
C VAL A 34 53.31 -3.49 -36.72
N ILE A 35 53.72 -2.34 -36.12
CA ILE A 35 54.64 -1.92 -35.01
C ILE A 35 54.48 -0.38 -34.80
N HIS A 36 54.86 0.18 -33.63
CA HIS A 36 55.03 1.63 -33.28
C HIS A 36 53.83 2.60 -33.55
N GLY A 37 53.37 3.46 -32.65
CA GLY A 37 54.03 4.17 -31.56
C GLY A 37 53.68 5.67 -31.63
N PHE A 38 52.74 6.13 -30.80
CA PHE A 38 52.42 7.51 -30.36
C PHE A 38 51.28 7.31 -29.33
N GLY A 39 51.03 8.08 -28.28
CA GLY A 39 51.46 9.43 -27.96
C GLY A 39 50.46 10.08 -27.01
N ARG A 40 50.25 9.51 -25.81
CA ARG A 40 49.88 10.26 -24.57
C ARG A 40 48.70 11.28 -24.64
N VAL A 41 47.50 10.90 -25.11
CA VAL A 41 46.28 11.76 -24.99
C VAL A 41 45.05 11.06 -24.36
N ASP A 42 44.94 9.73 -24.40
CA ASP A 42 43.69 9.02 -24.09
C ASP A 42 43.23 9.01 -22.61
N SER A 43 44.12 9.33 -21.67
CA SER A 43 43.82 9.23 -20.23
C SER A 43 42.85 10.30 -19.72
N PHE A 44 42.76 11.47 -20.37
CA PHE A 44 41.87 12.55 -19.92
C PHE A 44 40.44 12.42 -20.44
N VAL A 45 40.25 11.92 -21.67
CA VAL A 45 38.92 11.80 -22.30
C VAL A 45 38.06 10.78 -21.56
N ASN A 46 38.65 9.63 -21.17
CA ASN A 46 37.95 8.55 -20.47
C ASN A 46 37.62 8.85 -19.00
N ALA A 47 38.37 9.75 -18.35
CA ALA A 47 38.06 10.20 -16.99
C ALA A 47 36.83 11.13 -16.99
N MET A 48 36.71 12.00 -18.00
CA MET A 48 35.69 13.06 -18.05
C MET A 48 34.30 12.57 -18.52
N THR A 49 34.24 11.52 -19.36
CA THR A 49 32.98 10.84 -19.70
C THR A 49 32.39 10.06 -18.52
N ARG A 50 33.23 9.29 -17.81
CA ARG A 50 32.82 8.45 -16.66
C ARG A 50 32.07 9.23 -15.57
N THR A 51 32.50 10.46 -15.26
CA THR A 51 31.83 11.32 -14.28
C THR A 51 30.45 11.77 -14.76
N ARG A 52 30.29 12.13 -16.04
CA ARG A 52 29.01 12.56 -16.62
C ARG A 52 28.00 11.41 -16.66
N THR A 53 28.43 10.19 -17.02
CA THR A 53 27.54 9.02 -17.03
C THR A 53 27.07 8.63 -15.63
N MET A 54 27.94 8.73 -14.61
CA MET A 54 27.54 8.49 -13.22
C MET A 54 26.57 9.54 -12.68
N LEU A 55 26.75 10.83 -13.02
CA LEU A 55 25.80 11.88 -12.65
C LEU A 55 24.43 11.70 -13.33
N ILE A 56 24.40 11.31 -14.61
CA ILE A 56 23.14 11.02 -15.31
C ILE A 56 22.43 9.82 -14.68
N PHE A 57 23.16 8.76 -14.34
CA PHE A 57 22.59 7.57 -13.69
C PHE A 57 22.07 7.87 -12.28
N SER A 58 22.77 8.68 -11.48
CA SER A 58 22.28 9.06 -10.14
C SER A 58 21.03 9.95 -10.20
N VAL A 59 20.96 10.89 -11.15
CA VAL A 59 19.76 11.72 -11.39
C VAL A 59 18.57 10.88 -11.86
N LEU A 60 18.79 9.90 -12.75
CA LEU A 60 17.74 8.97 -13.17
C LEU A 60 17.24 8.10 -12.01
N VAL A 61 18.13 7.57 -11.17
CA VAL A 61 17.75 6.81 -9.97
C VAL A 61 16.94 7.69 -9.00
N MET A 62 17.34 8.94 -8.75
CA MET A 62 16.55 9.87 -7.92
C MET A 62 15.16 10.17 -8.50
N PHE A 63 15.02 10.26 -9.83
CA PHE A 63 13.72 10.48 -10.48
C PHE A 63 12.75 9.29 -10.32
N VAL A 64 13.26 8.06 -10.30
CA VAL A 64 12.43 6.85 -10.08
C VAL A 64 11.86 6.78 -8.64
N PHE A 65 12.52 7.45 -7.67
CA PHE A 65 12.06 7.50 -6.27
C PHE A 65 10.97 8.56 -5.99
N GLN A 66 10.37 9.20 -7.01
CA GLN A 66 9.31 10.21 -6.83
C GLN A 66 7.96 9.63 -6.40
N GLY A 67 7.88 9.25 -5.12
CA GLY A 67 6.75 9.56 -4.23
C GLY A 67 5.45 8.77 -4.41
N CYS A 68 5.30 7.69 -3.62
CA CYS A 68 3.97 7.31 -3.14
C CYS A 68 3.52 8.37 -2.11
N GLY A 69 2.67 9.29 -2.51
CA GLY A 69 2.19 10.38 -1.63
C GLY A 69 1.08 9.92 -0.69
N SER A 70 1.34 9.99 0.62
CA SER A 70 0.32 9.95 1.67
C SER A 70 -0.18 11.38 1.94
N ALA A 71 -1.48 11.63 1.78
CA ALA A 71 -2.07 12.93 2.06
C ALA A 71 -2.81 12.90 3.41
N LYS A 72 -2.55 13.87 4.30
CA LYS A 72 -3.39 14.13 5.48
C LYS A 72 -4.74 14.67 5.00
N ILE A 73 -5.83 14.18 5.56
CA ILE A 73 -7.19 14.56 5.15
C ILE A 73 -8.02 15.04 6.33
N ASN A 74 -8.94 15.98 6.07
CA ASN A 74 -9.87 16.46 7.10
C ASN A 74 -10.85 15.35 7.50
N HIS A 75 -10.94 15.06 8.79
CA HIS A 75 -11.91 14.15 9.41
C HIS A 75 -12.85 14.89 10.37
N GLY A 76 -14.06 14.36 10.54
CA GLY A 76 -15.01 14.79 11.56
C GLY A 76 -15.41 13.66 12.50
N ASN A 77 -15.96 13.99 13.66
CA ASN A 77 -16.46 12.99 14.61
C ASN A 77 -17.85 12.48 14.21
N CYS A 78 -18.09 11.18 14.37
CA CYS A 78 -19.42 10.61 14.13
C CYS A 78 -20.46 11.11 15.17
N PRO A 79 -21.75 11.24 14.80
CA PRO A 79 -22.78 11.72 15.71
C PRO A 79 -23.09 10.68 16.81
N SER A 80 -23.14 11.14 18.07
CA SER A 80 -23.39 10.30 19.25
C SER A 80 -24.73 9.54 19.21
N SER A 81 -25.72 10.02 18.45
CA SER A 81 -27.02 9.34 18.28
C SER A 81 -26.90 8.00 17.55
N ARG A 82 -25.98 7.86 16.59
CA ARG A 82 -25.68 6.58 15.91
C ARG A 82 -24.53 5.83 16.58
N TYR A 83 -23.64 6.55 17.26
CA TYR A 83 -22.40 6.01 17.83
C TYR A 83 -22.25 6.31 19.34
N PRO A 84 -23.20 5.87 20.19
CA PRO A 84 -23.29 6.31 21.60
C PRO A 84 -22.14 5.86 22.50
N LYS A 85 -21.36 4.86 22.09
CA LYS A 85 -20.21 4.33 22.83
C LYS A 85 -18.87 4.88 22.32
N GLN A 86 -18.87 6.08 21.73
CA GLN A 86 -17.65 6.79 21.35
C GLN A 86 -16.76 7.01 22.58
N LYS A 87 -15.63 6.32 22.65
CA LYS A 87 -14.67 6.37 23.76
C LYS A 87 -13.24 6.49 23.22
N CYS A 88 -13.01 7.36 22.26
CA CYS A 88 -11.65 7.65 21.79
C CYS A 88 -11.54 9.02 21.14
N THR A 89 -10.31 9.52 21.06
CA THR A 89 -9.94 10.69 20.27
C THR A 89 -9.16 10.24 19.04
N VAL A 90 -9.60 10.66 17.85
CA VAL A 90 -8.88 10.45 16.58
C VAL A 90 -8.15 11.74 16.22
N HIS A 91 -6.82 11.68 16.14
CA HIS A 91 -5.97 12.87 16.05
C HIS A 91 -5.67 13.27 14.61
N GLU A 92 -5.41 12.28 13.76
CA GLU A 92 -5.00 12.49 12.37
C GLU A 92 -5.45 11.30 11.53
N VAL A 93 -5.93 11.59 10.32
CA VAL A 93 -6.25 10.60 9.27
C VAL A 93 -5.49 10.97 8.00
N SER A 94 -4.90 9.99 7.35
CA SER A 94 -4.25 10.14 6.04
C SER A 94 -4.57 8.97 5.12
N VAL A 95 -4.49 9.24 3.81
CA VAL A 95 -4.80 8.28 2.76
C VAL A 95 -3.69 8.28 1.71
N ASP A 96 -3.14 7.10 1.44
CA ASP A 96 -2.12 6.87 0.42
C ASP A 96 -2.75 6.95 -0.99
N VAL A 97 -1.95 7.36 -1.97
CA VAL A 97 -2.35 7.59 -3.39
C VAL A 97 -3.54 8.55 -3.57
N CYS A 98 -3.80 9.36 -2.56
CA CYS A 98 -4.82 10.39 -2.54
C CYS A 98 -4.38 11.65 -3.31
N ARG A 99 -5.29 12.24 -4.10
CA ARG A 99 -5.12 13.62 -4.62
C ARG A 99 -6.20 14.52 -4.00
N GLY A 100 -5.78 15.60 -3.33
CA GLY A 100 -6.65 16.43 -2.50
C GLY A 100 -6.56 16.01 -1.02
N GLY A 101 -7.62 16.27 -0.25
CA GLY A 101 -7.69 15.98 1.19
C GLY A 101 -8.35 17.09 2.03
N THR A 102 -8.66 18.24 1.42
CA THR A 102 -9.30 19.37 2.10
C THR A 102 -10.83 19.28 1.99
N GLN A 103 -11.55 20.14 2.72
CA GLN A 103 -13.00 20.23 2.63
C GLN A 103 -13.50 20.70 1.24
N ALA A 104 -12.71 21.53 0.55
CA ALA A 104 -13.01 22.01 -0.80
C ALA A 104 -12.65 20.98 -1.90
N ASP A 105 -11.50 20.30 -1.75
CA ASP A 105 -11.08 19.23 -2.66
C ASP A 105 -10.95 17.88 -1.91
N PRO A 106 -12.03 17.09 -1.83
CA PRO A 106 -12.04 15.82 -1.10
C PRO A 106 -11.08 14.80 -1.73
N CYS A 107 -10.61 13.86 -0.92
CA CYS A 107 -9.61 12.88 -1.31
C CYS A 107 -10.04 12.05 -2.53
N LYS A 108 -9.36 12.20 -3.68
CA LYS A 108 -9.65 11.45 -4.90
C LYS A 108 -8.97 10.09 -4.87
N VAL A 109 -9.75 9.03 -4.93
CA VAL A 109 -9.30 7.63 -4.96
C VAL A 109 -9.80 6.96 -6.24
N ARG A 110 -8.94 6.21 -6.93
CA ARG A 110 -9.27 5.50 -8.17
C ARG A 110 -10.02 4.21 -7.91
N ARG A 111 -11.12 4.00 -8.64
CA ARG A 111 -11.84 2.72 -8.69
C ARG A 111 -11.00 1.65 -9.40
N GLY A 112 -11.16 0.39 -8.98
CA GLY A 112 -10.29 -0.72 -9.41
C GLY A 112 -8.88 -0.69 -8.79
N GLY A 113 -8.58 0.31 -7.94
CA GLY A 113 -7.26 0.49 -7.32
C GLY A 113 -7.16 -0.04 -5.90
N LYS A 114 -5.97 0.12 -5.31
CA LYS A 114 -5.73 -0.04 -3.88
C LYS A 114 -5.36 1.31 -3.26
N PHE A 115 -5.77 1.52 -2.02
CA PHE A 115 -5.39 2.68 -1.21
C PHE A 115 -5.21 2.25 0.24
N THR A 116 -4.31 2.91 0.97
CA THR A 116 -4.10 2.64 2.40
C THR A 116 -4.67 3.79 3.21
N VAL A 117 -5.41 3.47 4.26
CA VAL A 117 -5.88 4.44 5.25
C VAL A 117 -5.07 4.26 6.53
N ASN A 118 -4.48 5.36 6.97
CA ASN A 118 -3.70 5.47 8.18
C ASN A 118 -4.40 6.44 9.13
N PHE A 119 -4.59 6.08 10.39
CA PHE A 119 -5.03 7.05 11.41
C PHE A 119 -4.40 6.80 12.77
N SER A 120 -4.20 7.89 13.52
CA SER A 120 -3.71 7.81 14.90
C SER A 120 -4.83 8.14 15.89
N TYR A 121 -4.95 7.33 16.94
CA TYR A 121 -6.04 7.40 17.90
C TYR A 121 -5.58 7.10 19.33
N THR A 122 -6.31 7.64 20.30
CA THR A 122 -6.15 7.34 21.73
C THR A 122 -7.48 6.83 22.26
N PRO A 123 -7.62 5.54 22.60
CA PRO A 123 -8.83 4.96 23.15
C PRO A 123 -8.91 5.18 24.66
N GLY A 124 -10.13 5.32 25.19
CA GLY A 124 -10.46 5.29 26.62
C GLY A 124 -11.03 3.93 27.04
N PHE A 125 -10.67 2.85 26.33
CA PHE A 125 -11.14 1.49 26.57
C PHE A 125 -10.01 0.48 26.31
N ARG A 126 -10.15 -0.74 26.86
CA ARG A 126 -9.32 -1.90 26.53
C ARG A 126 -10.00 -2.75 25.45
N GLY A 127 -9.24 -3.34 24.53
CA GLY A 127 -9.75 -4.35 23.60
C GLY A 127 -8.71 -5.41 23.27
N ASP A 128 -8.90 -6.64 23.73
CA ASP A 128 -8.04 -7.79 23.39
C ASP A 128 -8.30 -8.29 21.96
N LYS A 129 -9.55 -8.16 21.49
CA LYS A 129 -9.93 -8.27 20.08
C LYS A 129 -10.53 -6.96 19.62
N MET A 130 -10.11 -6.51 18.44
CA MET A 130 -10.58 -5.28 17.81
C MET A 130 -11.24 -5.59 16.47
N ARG A 131 -12.25 -4.79 16.10
CA ARG A 131 -12.90 -4.87 14.80
C ARG A 131 -12.94 -3.51 14.12
N SER A 132 -12.76 -3.45 12.80
CA SER A 132 -12.71 -2.23 12.01
C SER A 132 -13.44 -2.41 10.68
N LEU A 133 -14.30 -1.46 10.30
CA LEU A 133 -14.95 -1.42 8.99
C LEU A 133 -15.23 0.03 8.56
N PRO A 134 -15.04 0.37 7.27
CA PRO A 134 -15.65 1.54 6.67
C PRO A 134 -17.14 1.30 6.43
N TYR A 135 -17.95 2.34 6.60
CA TYR A 135 -19.40 2.31 6.44
C TYR A 135 -19.89 3.57 5.71
N TRP A 136 -20.92 3.42 4.89
CA TRP A 136 -21.67 4.53 4.32
C TRP A 136 -23.16 4.18 4.34
N ASP A 137 -23.97 5.06 4.90
CA ASP A 137 -25.43 4.94 5.01
C ASP A 137 -26.19 5.12 3.66
N GLY A 138 -25.49 5.04 2.52
CA GLY A 138 -26.10 5.20 1.21
C GLY A 138 -26.76 3.93 0.68
N PRO A 139 -27.82 4.04 -0.14
CA PRO A 139 -28.40 2.88 -0.79
C PRO A 139 -27.38 2.23 -1.75
N GLY A 140 -27.15 0.93 -1.57
CA GLY A 140 -26.48 0.08 -2.56
C GLY A 140 -24.95 -0.06 -2.46
N LEU A 141 -24.29 0.36 -1.38
CA LEU A 141 -22.83 0.24 -1.27
C LEU A 141 -22.33 -0.32 0.08
N SER A 142 -22.36 -1.65 0.18
CA SER A 142 -21.43 -2.36 1.08
C SER A 142 -20.02 -2.36 0.50
N PHE A 143 -18.99 -2.49 1.35
CA PHE A 143 -17.64 -2.89 0.93
C PHE A 143 -17.48 -4.42 1.12
N PRO A 144 -17.85 -5.28 0.14
CA PRO A 144 -17.81 -6.73 0.33
C PRO A 144 -16.37 -7.26 0.39
N GLY A 145 -16.19 -8.39 1.09
CA GLY A 145 -14.89 -9.07 1.22
C GLY A 145 -13.92 -8.44 2.24
N LEU A 146 -14.32 -7.36 2.90
CA LEU A 146 -13.51 -6.70 3.93
C LEU A 146 -13.57 -7.51 5.24
N ASN A 147 -12.43 -8.04 5.67
CA ASN A 147 -12.32 -8.72 6.97
C ASN A 147 -12.46 -7.66 8.08
N PRO A 148 -13.42 -7.80 9.02
CA PRO A 148 -13.56 -6.85 10.12
C PRO A 148 -12.49 -7.00 11.20
N GLU A 149 -11.64 -8.04 11.19
CA GLU A 149 -10.52 -8.18 12.14
C GLU A 149 -9.56 -6.98 12.03
N ALA A 150 -9.22 -6.34 13.16
CA ALA A 150 -8.42 -5.11 13.18
C ALA A 150 -7.05 -5.24 13.85
N CYS A 151 -6.77 -6.31 14.59
CA CYS A 151 -5.47 -6.55 15.21
C CYS A 151 -4.35 -6.87 14.19
N SER A 152 -4.70 -7.23 12.96
CA SER A 152 -3.78 -7.25 11.81
C SER A 152 -3.40 -5.84 11.29
N HIS A 153 -4.08 -4.79 11.78
CA HIS A 153 -3.94 -3.40 11.32
C HIS A 153 -3.61 -2.39 12.43
N THR A 154 -3.66 -2.80 13.70
CA THR A 154 -3.31 -1.99 14.89
C THR A 154 -2.83 -2.91 16.01
N GLN A 155 -2.10 -2.39 16.99
CA GLN A 155 -1.53 -3.23 18.04
C GLN A 155 -2.62 -3.71 19.01
N CYS A 156 -2.66 -5.03 19.25
CA CYS A 156 -3.53 -5.64 20.25
C CYS A 156 -2.69 -6.33 21.34
N PRO A 157 -3.14 -6.31 22.62
CA PRO A 157 -4.36 -5.70 23.11
C PRO A 157 -4.30 -4.17 23.08
N VAL A 158 -5.38 -3.54 22.66
CA VAL A 158 -5.56 -2.09 22.74
C VAL A 158 -5.69 -1.70 24.22
N LEU A 159 -4.90 -0.71 24.64
CA LEU A 159 -4.85 -0.22 26.02
C LEU A 159 -5.39 1.22 26.14
N PRO A 160 -6.13 1.55 27.22
CA PRO A 160 -6.67 2.89 27.40
C PRO A 160 -5.56 3.94 27.59
N ASN A 161 -5.82 5.15 27.11
CA ASN A 161 -4.97 6.34 27.17
C ASN A 161 -3.63 6.25 26.44
N ILE A 162 -3.35 5.17 25.69
CA ILE A 162 -2.15 5.05 24.86
C ILE A 162 -2.48 5.50 23.43
N LYS A 163 -1.69 6.45 22.89
CA LYS A 163 -1.78 6.82 21.46
C LYS A 163 -1.15 5.73 20.60
N GLN A 164 -1.86 5.30 19.58
CA GLN A 164 -1.43 4.24 18.66
C GLN A 164 -1.96 4.49 17.25
N ASN A 165 -1.44 3.74 16.28
CA ASN A 165 -1.78 3.89 14.86
C ASN A 165 -2.58 2.68 14.36
N PHE A 166 -3.46 2.93 13.40
CA PHE A 166 -4.14 1.93 12.59
C PHE A 166 -3.77 2.13 11.12
N THR A 167 -3.42 1.06 10.42
CA THR A 167 -3.01 1.06 9.01
C THR A 167 -3.66 -0.11 8.27
N GLN A 168 -4.52 0.19 7.30
CA GLN A 168 -5.22 -0.81 6.50
C GLN A 168 -5.25 -0.44 5.01
N THR A 169 -4.77 -1.34 4.17
CA THR A 169 -4.90 -1.24 2.71
C THR A 169 -6.20 -1.86 2.23
N LEU A 170 -7.04 -1.05 1.57
CA LEU A 170 -8.28 -1.48 0.94
C LEU A 170 -8.10 -1.65 -0.56
N SER A 171 -8.80 -2.64 -1.13
CA SER A 171 -8.94 -2.81 -2.58
C SER A 171 -10.34 -2.38 -2.98
N LEU A 172 -10.45 -1.36 -3.83
CA LEU A 172 -11.72 -0.81 -4.28
C LEU A 172 -12.08 -1.41 -5.64
N ALA A 173 -13.19 -2.13 -5.73
CA ALA A 173 -13.62 -2.73 -7.00
C ALA A 173 -14.02 -1.67 -8.03
N SER A 174 -13.92 -2.00 -9.32
CA SER A 174 -14.23 -1.08 -10.44
C SER A 174 -15.72 -0.76 -10.58
N TYR A 175 -16.61 -1.66 -10.12
CA TYR A 175 -18.06 -1.49 -10.21
C TYR A 175 -18.64 -0.41 -9.28
N PHE A 176 -17.84 0.11 -8.33
CA PHE A 176 -18.29 1.18 -7.45
C PHE A 176 -18.67 2.41 -8.30
N PRO A 177 -19.80 3.10 -8.03
CA PRO A 177 -20.17 4.30 -8.76
C PRO A 177 -19.15 5.43 -8.49
N PRO A 178 -18.83 6.26 -9.51
CA PRO A 178 -18.07 7.49 -9.28
C PRO A 178 -18.93 8.49 -8.51
N GLY A 179 -18.34 9.28 -7.62
CA GLY A 179 -19.12 10.18 -6.76
C GLY A 179 -18.34 10.70 -5.55
N ARG A 180 -19.02 11.44 -4.68
CA ARG A 180 -18.51 11.88 -3.37
C ARG A 180 -19.24 11.11 -2.28
N PHE A 181 -18.49 10.46 -1.39
CA PHE A 181 -19.02 9.57 -0.36
C PHE A 181 -18.53 10.04 1.02
N PRO A 182 -19.44 10.36 1.96
CA PRO A 182 -19.11 10.49 3.37
C PRO A 182 -18.94 9.07 3.94
N VAL A 183 -17.70 8.65 4.16
CA VAL A 183 -17.38 7.32 4.72
C VAL A 183 -17.13 7.48 6.21
N ALA A 184 -17.96 6.83 7.03
CA ALA A 184 -17.75 6.68 8.46
C ALA A 184 -16.84 5.47 8.71
N TRP A 185 -15.68 5.67 9.32
CA TRP A 185 -14.79 4.60 9.73
C TRP A 185 -15.04 4.26 11.20
N ARG A 186 -15.32 3.00 11.49
CA ARG A 186 -15.59 2.51 12.85
C ARG A 186 -14.51 1.52 13.26
N LEU A 187 -13.96 1.68 14.46
CA LEU A 187 -13.04 0.73 15.11
C LEU A 187 -13.54 0.46 16.53
N TRP A 188 -13.83 -0.79 16.91
CA TRP A 188 -14.53 -1.13 18.16
C TRP A 188 -14.05 -2.42 18.82
N ASN A 189 -14.23 -2.52 20.15
CA ASN A 189 -14.00 -3.74 20.93
C ASN A 189 -15.25 -4.62 21.07
N GLU A 190 -15.12 -5.76 21.73
CA GLU A 190 -16.23 -6.71 21.99
C GLU A 190 -17.39 -6.10 22.81
N LYS A 191 -17.13 -5.06 23.62
CA LYS A 191 -18.14 -4.31 24.39
C LYS A 191 -18.85 -3.21 23.57
N ASN A 192 -18.52 -3.08 22.29
CA ASN A 192 -18.92 -2.00 21.38
C ASN A 192 -18.43 -0.60 21.82
N GLU A 193 -17.40 -0.51 22.65
CA GLU A 193 -16.67 0.74 22.90
C GLU A 193 -15.79 1.01 21.68
N GLN A 194 -15.80 2.26 21.18
CA GLN A 194 -15.37 2.51 19.81
C GLN A 194 -14.71 3.87 19.57
N CYS A 195 -13.90 3.89 18.52
CA CYS A 195 -13.63 5.05 17.69
C CYS A 195 -14.60 5.10 16.51
N CYS A 196 -15.06 6.30 16.17
CA CYS A 196 -15.73 6.57 14.92
C CYS A 196 -15.39 7.99 14.42
N PHE A 197 -14.94 8.09 13.18
CA PHE A 197 -14.74 9.35 12.47
C PHE A 197 -15.33 9.23 11.05
N PHE A 198 -15.63 10.35 10.41
CA PHE A 198 -16.03 10.38 9.00
C PHE A 198 -15.06 11.20 8.14
N VAL A 199 -14.91 10.80 6.89
CA VAL A 199 -14.08 11.47 5.87
C VAL A 199 -14.83 11.55 4.54
N HIS A 200 -14.54 12.57 3.74
CA HIS A 200 -15.11 12.72 2.40
C HIS A 200 -14.14 12.20 1.33
N ILE A 201 -14.51 11.09 0.70
CA ILE A 201 -13.74 10.46 -0.38
C ILE A 201 -14.48 10.69 -1.70
N LYS A 202 -13.76 11.09 -2.75
CA LYS A 202 -14.26 11.15 -4.13
C LYS A 202 -13.75 9.95 -4.91
N LEU A 203 -14.64 9.09 -5.39
CA LEU A 203 -14.28 8.02 -6.31
C LEU A 203 -14.24 8.54 -7.74
N ILE A 204 -13.14 8.22 -8.44
CA ILE A 204 -12.92 8.52 -9.86
C ILE A 204 -12.73 7.21 -10.64
#